data_AF-A0A5D2XBB6-F1
#
_entry.id   AF-A0A5D2XBB6-F1
#
_cell.length_a   1.000
_cell.length_b   1.000
_cell.length_c   1.000
_cell.angle_alpha   90.00
_cell.angle_beta   90.00
_cell.angle_gamma   90.00
#
_symmetry.space_group_name_H-M   'P 1'
#
loop_
_entity.id
_entity.type
_entity.pdbx_description
1 polymer ?
#
loop_
_entity_poly.entity_id
_entity_poly.type
_entity_poly.pdbx_seq_one_letter_code
_entity_poly.pdbx_strand_id
1 'polypeptide(L)'
;MAKPRLSRVPARKSSSSTMFLTLLIMFTFLVLILLALGILSIPSSNSRSSHKPNDLSSIVHNVVDKNDYDEGVGEQWVEVISWEPRAFIYHNFLSKEECEYLIDLAKPHMEKSTVVDTETGKSKDSRVRTSSGTFLPRGRDKIIRNIEQRIADFTFIPVEHGEGLQVLHYEVGQKYEPHYDYFMDEFNTKNGGQRIATVLMYLSDVEEGGETVFPSAKGNISAVPWWNELSECGKGGLSVKPKMGDALLFWSMKPDATLDPSSLHGGCPVIRGNKWSSTKWMRVNEYKV
;
A
#
# COMPACT_ATOMS: atom_id res chain seq x y z
N MET A 1 -35.38 87.17 11.36
CA MET A 1 -35.09 86.13 10.34
C MET A 1 -33.76 85.46 10.70
N ALA A 2 -33.77 84.13 10.76
CA ALA A 2 -32.69 83.12 10.77
C ALA A 2 -31.47 83.27 11.71
N LYS A 3 -31.39 82.38 12.71
CA LYS A 3 -30.13 81.97 13.39
C LYS A 3 -29.37 80.95 12.52
N PRO A 4 -28.03 80.98 12.44
CA PRO A 4 -27.28 79.98 11.70
C PRO A 4 -27.22 78.66 12.50
N ARG A 5 -27.55 77.54 11.85
CA ARG A 5 -27.30 76.19 12.38
C ARG A 5 -25.85 75.81 12.08
N LEU A 6 -25.03 75.69 13.13
CA LEU A 6 -23.75 74.97 13.03
C LEU A 6 -24.03 73.47 12.94
N SER A 7 -23.72 72.87 11.79
CA SER A 7 -23.64 71.42 11.63
C SER A 7 -22.33 70.91 12.22
N ARG A 8 -22.39 70.19 13.35
CA ARG A 8 -21.28 69.36 13.83
C ARG A 8 -21.10 68.16 12.89
N VAL A 9 -19.96 68.07 12.22
CA VAL A 9 -19.52 66.85 11.52
C VAL A 9 -19.23 65.78 12.58
N PRO A 10 -19.79 64.56 12.49
CA PRO A 10 -19.45 63.50 13.42
C PRO A 10 -18.02 63.01 13.15
N ALA A 11 -17.18 63.01 14.17
CA ALA A 11 -15.86 62.39 14.11
C ALA A 11 -16.01 60.89 13.85
N ARG A 12 -15.48 60.42 12.72
CA ARG A 12 -15.48 59.03 12.30
C ARG A 12 -14.62 58.22 13.28
N LYS A 13 -15.25 57.56 14.25
CA LYS A 13 -14.55 56.62 15.14
C LYS A 13 -14.06 55.44 14.30
N SER A 14 -12.75 55.35 14.11
CA SER A 14 -12.12 54.14 13.58
C SER A 14 -12.46 52.98 14.50
N SER A 15 -13.04 51.92 13.95
CA SER A 15 -13.38 50.73 14.72
C SER A 15 -12.08 50.07 15.19
N SER A 16 -12.01 49.70 16.46
CA SER A 16 -10.86 48.99 17.03
C SER A 16 -10.45 47.79 16.17
N SER A 17 -11.44 47.09 15.59
CA SER A 17 -11.24 45.95 14.69
C SER A 17 -10.49 46.31 13.40
N THR A 18 -10.74 47.49 12.80
CA THR A 18 -10.01 47.92 11.61
C THR A 18 -8.55 48.23 11.90
N MET A 19 -8.25 48.76 13.09
CA MET A 19 -6.86 49.01 13.53
C MET A 19 -6.10 47.70 13.73
N PHE A 20 -6.74 46.69 14.37
CA PHE A 20 -6.13 45.36 14.54
C PHE A 20 -5.86 44.68 13.20
N LEU A 21 -6.81 44.72 12.26
CA LEU A 21 -6.62 44.12 10.94
C LEU A 21 -5.47 44.79 10.18
N THR A 22 -5.38 46.12 10.22
CA THR A 22 -4.25 46.83 9.59
C THR A 22 -2.92 46.49 10.24
N LEU A 23 -2.87 46.33 11.57
CA LEU A 23 -1.65 45.96 12.27
C LEU A 23 -1.20 44.54 11.89
N LEU A 24 -2.15 43.60 11.77
CA LEU A 24 -1.90 42.22 11.38
C LEU A 24 -1.32 42.15 9.96
N ILE A 25 -1.91 42.89 9.02
CA ILE A 25 -1.43 42.96 7.63
C ILE A 25 -0.02 43.57 7.57
N MET A 26 0.24 44.65 8.29
CA MET A 26 1.57 45.25 8.33
C MET A 26 2.62 44.30 8.93
N PHE A 27 2.24 43.52 9.95
CA PHE A 27 3.10 42.53 10.56
C PHE A 27 3.40 41.36 9.61
N THR A 28 2.41 40.86 8.86
CA THR A 28 2.64 39.79 7.88
C THR A 28 3.56 40.24 6.74
N PHE A 29 3.39 41.47 6.23
CA PHE A 29 4.30 42.02 5.23
C PHE A 29 5.73 42.19 5.76
N LEU A 30 5.90 42.64 7.00
CA LEU A 30 7.21 42.75 7.63
C LEU A 30 7.90 41.38 7.76
N VAL A 31 7.18 40.34 8.19
CA VAL A 31 7.71 38.98 8.28
C VAL A 31 8.13 38.45 6.90
N LEU A 32 7.33 38.68 5.86
CA LEU A 32 7.66 38.29 4.48
C LEU A 32 8.91 39.00 3.94
N ILE A 33 9.07 40.29 4.24
CA ILE A 33 10.26 41.06 3.86
C ILE A 33 11.50 40.54 4.59
N LEU A 34 11.39 40.25 5.90
CA LEU A 34 12.51 39.71 6.67
C LEU A 34 12.91 38.29 6.22
N LEU A 35 11.95 37.46 5.78
CA LEU A 35 12.21 36.17 5.14
C LEU A 35 12.90 36.34 3.77
N ALA A 36 12.43 37.27 2.94
CA ALA A 36 13.00 37.54 1.62
C ALA A 36 14.43 38.11 1.68
N LEU A 37 14.73 38.90 2.72
CA LEU A 37 16.06 39.44 2.99
C LEU A 37 16.97 38.44 3.75
N GLY A 38 16.46 37.25 4.10
CA GLY A 38 17.23 36.22 4.81
C GLY A 38 17.57 36.57 6.27
N ILE A 39 16.89 37.57 6.85
CA ILE A 39 17.10 38.04 8.23
C ILE A 39 16.32 37.16 9.22
N LEU A 40 15.14 36.69 8.80
CA LEU A 40 14.39 35.66 9.50
C LEU A 40 14.56 34.32 8.78
N SER A 41 14.80 33.26 9.54
CA SER A 41 14.82 31.89 9.04
C SER A 41 13.62 31.15 9.63
N ILE A 42 12.81 30.49 8.80
CA ILE A 42 11.86 29.49 9.33
C ILE A 42 12.71 28.37 9.94
N PRO A 43 12.41 27.88 11.16
CA PRO A 43 13.10 26.71 11.71
C PRO A 43 12.88 25.56 10.75
N SER A 44 13.90 25.28 9.94
CA SER A 44 13.97 24.04 9.21
C SER A 44 14.18 22.96 10.27
N SER A 45 13.20 22.11 10.47
CA SER A 45 13.39 20.81 11.11
C SER A 45 14.27 19.95 10.19
N ASN A 46 15.53 20.34 10.02
CA ASN A 46 16.52 19.63 9.24
C ASN A 46 17.20 18.60 10.15
N SER A 47 16.53 17.46 10.28
CA SER A 47 17.19 16.16 10.32
C SER A 47 16.32 15.13 9.60
N ARG A 48 16.01 15.39 8.32
CA ARG A 48 15.66 14.32 7.39
C ARG A 48 16.69 14.37 6.27
N SER A 49 17.61 13.41 6.31
CA SER A 49 18.44 13.03 5.16
C SER A 49 17.54 12.99 3.92
N SER A 50 17.87 13.75 2.88
CA SER A 50 17.19 13.62 1.59
C SER A 50 17.63 12.30 0.96
N HIS A 51 17.02 11.19 1.38
CA HIS A 51 17.12 9.94 0.67
C HIS A 51 16.49 10.16 -0.71
N LYS A 52 17.24 9.87 -1.77
CA LYS A 52 16.65 9.85 -3.11
C LYS A 52 15.55 8.78 -3.09
N PRO A 53 14.39 8.99 -3.74
CA PRO A 53 13.29 8.02 -3.70
C PRO A 53 13.75 6.60 -4.10
N ASN A 54 14.76 6.45 -4.96
CA ASN A 54 15.24 5.13 -5.39
C ASN A 54 16.49 4.62 -4.62
N ASP A 55 16.84 5.24 -3.49
CA ASP A 55 17.92 4.78 -2.63
C ASP A 55 17.41 3.71 -1.65
N LEU A 56 17.62 2.44 -2.02
CA LEU A 56 17.22 1.28 -1.22
C LEU A 56 18.20 0.93 -0.09
N SER A 57 19.28 1.70 0.09
CA SER A 57 20.30 1.44 1.12
C SER A 57 19.89 1.89 2.52
N SER A 58 18.84 2.73 2.62
CA SER A 58 18.33 3.29 3.87
C SER A 58 16.83 3.07 3.96
N ILE A 59 16.45 1.99 4.62
CA ILE A 59 15.07 1.59 4.82
C ILE A 59 14.46 2.43 5.94
N VAL A 60 13.31 3.08 5.67
CA VAL A 60 12.61 3.93 6.65
C VAL A 60 11.72 3.05 7.53
N HIS A 61 11.99 3.02 8.83
CA HIS A 61 11.12 2.40 9.84
C HIS A 61 10.06 3.41 10.33
N ASN A 62 8.78 3.16 10.05
CA ASN A 62 7.67 3.90 10.65
C ASN A 62 6.87 2.97 11.57
N VAL A 63 6.87 3.24 12.88
CA VAL A 63 6.09 2.51 13.88
C VAL A 63 4.62 2.97 13.80
N VAL A 64 3.69 2.02 13.81
CA VAL A 64 2.24 2.30 13.85
C VAL A 64 1.75 2.15 15.28
N ASP A 65 1.03 3.16 15.80
CA ASP A 65 0.52 3.14 17.18
C ASP A 65 -0.48 1.98 17.40
N LYS A 66 -0.31 1.29 18.53
CA LYS A 66 -1.02 0.06 18.91
C LYS A 66 -2.48 0.33 19.26
N ASN A 67 -3.41 -0.40 18.64
CA ASN A 67 -4.79 -0.52 19.11
C ASN A 67 -4.91 -1.69 20.11
N ASP A 68 -5.73 -1.51 21.15
CA ASP A 68 -5.87 -2.38 22.34
C ASP A 68 -6.45 -3.79 22.07
N TYR A 69 -6.56 -4.21 20.79
CA TYR A 69 -7.17 -5.47 20.36
C TYR A 69 -6.15 -6.56 19.95
N ASP A 70 -4.84 -6.26 19.98
CA ASP A 70 -3.78 -7.13 19.44
C ASP A 70 -2.88 -7.71 20.56
N GLU A 71 -3.46 -8.52 21.45
CA GLU A 71 -2.69 -9.38 22.34
C GLU A 71 -2.04 -10.52 21.50
N GLY A 72 -0.72 -10.44 21.27
CA GLY A 72 0.06 -11.50 20.64
C GLY A 72 0.78 -11.11 19.35
N VAL A 73 0.48 -9.94 18.77
CA VAL A 73 1.17 -9.44 17.58
C VAL A 73 2.42 -8.67 18.02
N GLY A 74 3.56 -9.00 17.41
CA GLY A 74 4.82 -8.27 17.63
C GLY A 74 4.71 -6.79 17.24
N GLU A 75 5.75 -6.00 17.50
CA GLU A 75 5.74 -4.58 17.15
C GLU A 75 5.46 -4.39 15.65
N GLN A 76 4.41 -3.64 15.35
CA GLN A 76 3.89 -3.38 14.02
C GLN A 76 4.57 -2.16 13.41
N TRP A 77 5.15 -2.30 12.23
CA TRP A 77 5.85 -1.21 11.55
C TRP A 77 5.86 -1.40 10.02
N VAL A 78 6.04 -0.29 9.31
CA VAL A 78 6.01 -0.27 7.84
C VAL A 78 7.42 -0.03 7.27
N GLU A 79 7.78 -0.86 6.30
CA GLU A 79 8.99 -0.80 5.50
C GLU A 79 8.70 -0.29 4.08
N VAL A 80 9.46 0.70 3.60
CA VAL A 80 9.39 1.13 2.20
C VAL A 80 10.33 0.29 1.35
N ILE A 81 9.77 -0.46 0.40
CA ILE A 81 10.52 -1.36 -0.49
C ILE A 81 10.85 -0.70 -1.82
N SER A 82 9.91 0.05 -2.40
CA SER A 82 10.14 0.79 -3.64
C SER A 82 9.11 1.89 -3.84
N TRP A 83 9.46 2.85 -4.70
CA TRP A 83 8.54 3.85 -5.24
C TRP A 83 8.11 3.56 -6.68
N GLU A 84 8.82 2.68 -7.38
CA GLU A 84 8.52 2.24 -8.75
C GLU A 84 8.77 0.71 -8.88
N PRO A 85 7.76 -0.15 -8.66
CA PRO A 85 6.40 0.23 -8.27
C PRO A 85 6.36 0.70 -6.82
N ARG A 86 5.33 1.44 -6.44
CA ARG A 86 5.09 1.74 -5.01
C ARG A 86 4.81 0.43 -4.28
N ALA A 87 5.73 0.04 -3.40
CA ALA A 87 5.68 -1.20 -2.66
C ALA A 87 6.15 -1.01 -1.21
N PHE A 88 5.38 -1.56 -0.27
CA PHE A 88 5.59 -1.41 1.17
C PHE A 88 5.31 -2.74 1.87
N ILE A 89 6.10 -3.09 2.88
CA ILE A 89 5.79 -4.21 3.77
C ILE A 89 5.24 -3.64 5.07
N TYR A 90 4.14 -4.22 5.54
CA TYR A 90 3.69 -4.06 6.91
C TYR A 90 4.11 -5.32 7.67
N HIS A 91 5.08 -5.16 8.58
CA HIS A 91 5.57 -6.25 9.40
C HIS A 91 4.62 -6.58 10.55
N ASN A 92 4.47 -7.87 10.83
CA ASN A 92 3.54 -8.38 11.84
C ASN A 92 2.09 -7.88 11.60
N PHE A 93 1.67 -7.86 10.33
CA PHE A 93 0.33 -7.42 9.94
C PHE A 93 -0.75 -8.41 10.36
N LEU A 94 -0.48 -9.71 10.27
CA LEU A 94 -1.34 -10.77 10.80
C LEU A 94 -0.70 -11.40 12.03
N SER A 95 -1.53 -11.81 12.99
CA SER A 95 -1.08 -12.70 14.06
C SER A 95 -0.79 -14.11 13.51
N LYS A 96 -0.07 -14.93 14.28
CA LYS A 96 0.17 -16.33 13.90
C LYS A 96 -1.15 -17.11 13.81
N GLU A 97 -2.06 -16.85 14.74
CA GLU A 97 -3.37 -17.46 14.85
C GLU A 97 -4.26 -17.07 13.66
N GLU A 98 -4.20 -15.81 13.22
CA GLU A 98 -4.91 -15.36 12.01
C GLU A 98 -4.37 -16.05 10.75
N CYS A 99 -3.04 -16.22 10.63
CA CYS A 99 -2.43 -16.96 9.53
C CYS A 99 -2.89 -18.43 9.51
N GLU A 100 -2.79 -19.12 10.65
CA GLU A 100 -3.23 -20.52 10.79
C GLU A 100 -4.72 -20.68 10.51
N TYR A 101 -5.54 -19.74 10.99
CA TYR A 101 -6.98 -19.71 10.73
C TYR A 101 -7.30 -19.63 9.24
N LEU A 102 -6.66 -18.72 8.49
CA LEU A 102 -6.87 -18.59 7.04
C LEU A 102 -6.45 -19.85 6.28
N ILE A 103 -5.33 -20.46 6.68
CA ILE A 103 -4.83 -21.72 6.09
C ILE A 103 -5.84 -22.85 6.34
N ASP A 104 -6.27 -23.05 7.59
CA ASP A 104 -7.17 -24.15 7.95
C ASP A 104 -8.56 -24.01 7.34
N LEU A 105 -9.04 -22.78 7.19
CA LEU A 105 -10.28 -22.50 6.49
C LEU A 105 -10.20 -22.80 4.99
N ALA A 106 -9.03 -22.62 4.39
CA ALA A 106 -8.80 -22.80 2.95
C ALA A 106 -8.50 -24.26 2.56
N LYS A 107 -7.72 -24.99 3.38
CA LYS A 107 -7.23 -26.37 3.11
C LYS A 107 -8.27 -27.32 2.49
N PRO A 108 -9.52 -27.42 3.00
CA PRO A 108 -10.52 -28.36 2.46
C PRO A 108 -11.04 -28.00 1.06
N HIS A 109 -10.79 -26.78 0.60
CA HIS A 109 -11.38 -26.19 -0.60
C HIS A 109 -10.32 -25.81 -1.65
N MET A 110 -9.09 -26.30 -1.51
CA MET A 110 -7.99 -25.98 -2.41
C MET A 110 -8.15 -26.71 -3.74
N GLU A 111 -8.21 -25.94 -4.82
CA GLU A 111 -8.25 -26.47 -6.19
C GLU A 111 -7.04 -25.97 -6.98
N LYS A 112 -6.64 -26.69 -8.03
CA LYS A 112 -5.54 -26.25 -8.90
C LYS A 112 -5.87 -24.87 -9.47
N SER A 113 -4.95 -23.92 -9.30
CA SER A 113 -5.15 -22.55 -9.76
C SER A 113 -5.19 -22.49 -11.28
N THR A 114 -6.11 -21.69 -11.81
CA THR A 114 -6.21 -21.40 -13.23
C THR A 114 -5.84 -19.94 -13.50
N VAL A 115 -5.56 -19.63 -14.76
CA VAL A 115 -5.38 -18.23 -15.24
C VAL A 115 -6.50 -17.86 -16.18
N VAL A 116 -6.84 -16.58 -16.23
CA VAL A 116 -7.76 -16.04 -17.24
C VAL A 116 -6.97 -15.84 -18.54
N ASP A 117 -7.42 -16.51 -19.59
CA ASP A 117 -6.87 -16.36 -20.94
C ASP A 117 -7.23 -14.97 -21.49
N THR A 118 -6.22 -14.22 -21.94
CA THR A 118 -6.37 -12.81 -22.35
C THR A 118 -7.14 -12.64 -23.66
N GLU A 119 -7.18 -13.66 -24.52
CA GLU A 119 -7.91 -13.59 -25.80
C GLU A 119 -9.37 -14.00 -25.65
N THR A 120 -9.64 -14.98 -24.80
CA THR A 120 -10.96 -15.62 -24.69
C THR A 120 -11.70 -15.27 -23.39
N GLY A 121 -11.02 -14.70 -22.41
CA GLY A 121 -11.56 -14.41 -21.07
C GLY A 121 -11.88 -15.67 -20.24
N LYS A 122 -11.46 -16.86 -20.70
CA LYS A 122 -11.80 -18.15 -20.07
C LYS A 122 -10.68 -18.64 -19.15
N SER A 123 -11.07 -19.43 -18.14
CA SER A 123 -10.16 -20.13 -17.24
C SER A 123 -9.37 -21.20 -17.99
N LYS A 124 -8.04 -21.16 -17.94
CA LYS A 124 -7.12 -22.11 -18.59
C LYS A 124 -6.17 -22.74 -17.58
N ASP A 125 -5.94 -24.05 -17.72
CA ASP A 125 -4.93 -24.78 -16.94
C ASP A 125 -3.54 -24.20 -17.24
N SER A 126 -2.81 -23.84 -16.20
CA SER A 126 -1.73 -22.88 -16.31
C SER A 126 -0.39 -23.50 -16.00
N ARG A 127 0.48 -23.60 -17.01
CA ARG A 127 1.93 -23.76 -16.79
C ARG A 127 2.56 -22.49 -16.19
N VAL A 128 1.79 -21.40 -16.16
CA VAL A 128 2.19 -20.03 -15.77
C VAL A 128 1.93 -19.82 -14.27
N ARG A 129 0.87 -20.42 -13.72
CA ARG A 129 0.53 -20.44 -12.29
C ARG A 129 0.24 -21.87 -11.86
N THR A 130 1.13 -22.44 -11.06
CA THR A 130 1.07 -23.88 -10.71
C THR A 130 0.64 -24.14 -9.28
N SER A 131 0.18 -23.11 -8.56
CA SER A 131 -0.37 -23.22 -7.20
C SER A 131 -1.71 -23.96 -7.13
N SER A 132 -2.14 -24.25 -5.91
CA SER A 132 -3.55 -24.43 -5.59
C SER A 132 -4.11 -23.18 -4.91
N GLY A 133 -5.43 -22.97 -4.98
CA GLY A 133 -6.07 -21.80 -4.40
C GLY A 133 -7.56 -21.95 -4.14
N THR A 134 -8.09 -21.06 -3.32
CA THR A 134 -9.52 -20.93 -3.04
C THR A 134 -9.87 -19.49 -2.67
N PHE A 135 -11.16 -19.13 -2.70
CA PHE A 135 -11.64 -17.81 -2.31
C PHE A 135 -12.46 -17.88 -1.03
N LEU A 136 -12.17 -16.97 -0.11
CA LEU A 136 -12.96 -16.72 1.08
C LEU A 136 -13.83 -15.47 0.82
N PRO A 137 -15.17 -15.57 0.97
CA PRO A 137 -16.05 -14.43 0.73
C PRO A 137 -15.74 -13.23 1.62
N ARG A 138 -15.91 -12.02 1.07
CA ARG A 138 -15.79 -10.77 1.85
C ARG A 138 -16.75 -10.80 3.03
N GLY A 139 -16.27 -10.41 4.21
CA GLY A 139 -17.08 -10.30 5.41
C GLY A 139 -17.62 -11.62 5.98
N ARG A 140 -17.09 -12.78 5.55
CA ARG A 140 -17.55 -14.13 5.92
C ARG A 140 -17.80 -14.30 7.42
N ASP A 141 -16.86 -13.89 8.26
CA ASP A 141 -16.91 -14.01 9.71
C ASP A 141 -16.17 -12.86 10.40
N LYS A 142 -16.11 -12.88 11.74
CA LYS A 142 -15.50 -11.80 12.52
C LYS A 142 -14.00 -11.67 12.26
N ILE A 143 -13.27 -12.77 12.08
CA ILE A 143 -11.82 -12.75 11.89
C ILE A 143 -11.52 -12.15 10.51
N ILE A 144 -12.20 -12.62 9.47
CA ILE A 144 -12.05 -12.06 8.12
C ILE A 144 -12.43 -10.57 8.08
N ARG A 145 -13.52 -10.15 8.73
CA ARG A 145 -13.89 -8.73 8.81
C ARG A 145 -12.82 -7.88 9.48
N ASN A 146 -12.21 -8.37 10.55
CA ASN A 146 -11.13 -7.65 11.24
C ASN A 146 -9.90 -7.50 10.34
N ILE A 147 -9.50 -8.56 9.64
CA ILE A 147 -8.39 -8.53 8.68
C ILE A 147 -8.70 -7.54 7.54
N GLU A 148 -9.92 -7.59 6.98
CA GLU A 148 -10.34 -6.69 5.91
C GLU A 148 -10.38 -5.23 6.35
N GLN A 149 -10.81 -4.95 7.58
CA GLN A 149 -10.74 -3.62 8.16
C GLN A 149 -9.29 -3.15 8.33
N ARG A 150 -8.39 -4.02 8.83
CA ARG A 150 -6.96 -3.70 8.95
C ARG A 150 -6.32 -3.40 7.59
N ILE A 151 -6.74 -4.10 6.54
CA ILE A 151 -6.33 -3.81 5.15
C ILE A 151 -6.83 -2.43 4.72
N ALA A 152 -8.08 -2.09 5.01
CA ALA A 152 -8.64 -0.78 4.69
C ALA A 152 -7.90 0.35 5.43
N ASP A 153 -7.57 0.16 6.70
CA ASP A 153 -6.83 1.12 7.51
C ASP A 153 -5.41 1.33 6.98
N PHE A 154 -4.73 0.27 6.55
CA PHE A 154 -3.38 0.35 5.99
C PHE A 154 -3.36 1.02 4.61
N THR A 155 -4.32 0.69 3.76
CA THR A 155 -4.34 1.12 2.34
C THR A 155 -5.08 2.43 2.12
N PHE A 156 -5.88 2.86 3.11
CA PHE A 156 -6.85 3.95 3.01
C PHE A 156 -7.90 3.72 1.91
N ILE A 157 -8.18 2.46 1.57
CA ILE A 157 -9.20 2.06 0.60
C ILE A 157 -10.36 1.38 1.35
N PRO A 158 -11.62 1.79 1.15
CA PRO A 158 -12.74 1.20 1.88
C PRO A 158 -12.88 -0.32 1.66
N VAL A 159 -13.36 -1.05 2.68
CA VAL A 159 -13.54 -2.51 2.65
C VAL A 159 -14.41 -2.94 1.46
N GLU A 160 -15.40 -2.14 1.10
CA GLU A 160 -16.36 -2.36 0.02
C GLU A 160 -15.73 -2.37 -1.36
N HIS A 161 -14.53 -1.81 -1.52
CA HIS A 161 -13.75 -1.86 -2.76
C HIS A 161 -12.96 -3.17 -2.90
N GLY A 162 -12.81 -3.92 -1.81
CA GLY A 162 -12.09 -5.17 -1.79
C GLY A 162 -12.87 -6.33 -2.40
N GLU A 163 -12.20 -7.14 -3.22
CA GLU A 163 -12.67 -8.49 -3.59
C GLU A 163 -12.63 -9.45 -2.38
N GLY A 164 -13.07 -10.71 -2.54
CA GLY A 164 -12.83 -11.74 -1.52
C GLY A 164 -11.34 -12.03 -1.32
N LEU A 165 -10.98 -12.63 -0.18
CA LEU A 165 -9.60 -13.06 0.07
C LEU A 165 -9.30 -14.31 -0.76
N GLN A 166 -8.26 -14.25 -1.61
CA GLN A 166 -7.77 -15.43 -2.31
C GLN A 166 -6.67 -16.08 -1.47
N VAL A 167 -6.85 -17.32 -1.01
CA VAL A 167 -5.80 -18.08 -0.33
C VAL A 167 -5.12 -19.01 -1.34
N LEU A 168 -3.79 -19.10 -1.27
CA LEU A 168 -2.94 -19.81 -2.21
C LEU A 168 -1.92 -20.66 -1.49
N HIS A 169 -1.64 -21.84 -2.05
CA HIS A 169 -0.60 -22.74 -1.59
C HIS A 169 0.32 -23.15 -2.75
N TYR A 170 1.62 -23.01 -2.52
CA TYR A 170 2.68 -23.44 -3.43
C TYR A 170 3.54 -24.50 -2.75
N GLU A 171 3.60 -25.66 -3.37
CA GLU A 171 4.54 -26.75 -3.05
C GLU A 171 5.90 -26.48 -3.70
N VAL A 172 6.89 -27.30 -3.35
CA VAL A 172 8.23 -27.26 -3.96
C VAL A 172 8.14 -27.34 -5.49
N GLY A 173 8.81 -26.42 -6.17
CA GLY A 173 8.83 -26.25 -7.62
C GLY A 173 7.65 -25.45 -8.20
N GLN A 174 6.57 -25.22 -7.43
CA GLN A 174 5.44 -24.42 -7.90
C GLN A 174 5.78 -22.93 -7.87
N LYS A 175 5.20 -22.19 -8.81
CA LYS A 175 5.51 -20.77 -9.08
C LYS A 175 4.32 -20.03 -9.67
N TYR A 176 4.49 -18.71 -9.81
CA TYR A 176 3.66 -17.85 -10.65
C TYR A 176 4.58 -16.98 -11.50
N GLU A 177 4.54 -17.14 -12.82
CA GLU A 177 5.23 -16.24 -13.74
C GLU A 177 4.83 -14.77 -13.55
N PRO A 178 5.71 -13.82 -13.94
CA PRO A 178 5.42 -12.41 -13.88
C PRO A 178 4.12 -12.03 -14.62
N HIS A 179 3.26 -11.28 -13.94
CA HIS A 179 1.96 -10.82 -14.43
C HIS A 179 1.59 -9.47 -13.80
N TYR A 180 0.49 -8.92 -14.29
CA TYR A 180 -0.14 -7.74 -13.71
C TYR A 180 -1.43 -8.13 -13.01
N ASP A 181 -1.73 -7.46 -11.91
CA ASP A 181 -3.01 -7.62 -11.22
C ASP A 181 -4.12 -6.79 -11.84
N TYR A 182 -3.78 -5.71 -12.54
CA TYR A 182 -4.74 -4.92 -13.30
C TYR A 182 -5.22 -5.67 -14.56
N PHE A 183 -6.43 -5.36 -15.00
CA PHE A 183 -7.01 -5.97 -16.20
C PHE A 183 -6.61 -5.23 -17.47
N MET A 184 -6.45 -5.99 -18.56
CA MET A 184 -6.29 -5.43 -19.91
C MET A 184 -7.61 -5.43 -20.70
N ASP A 185 -8.66 -6.07 -20.18
CA ASP A 185 -9.96 -6.20 -20.81
C ASP A 185 -11.04 -5.33 -20.12
N GLU A 186 -12.06 -4.95 -20.88
CA GLU A 186 -13.20 -4.17 -20.37
C GLU A 186 -14.21 -5.01 -19.59
N PHE A 187 -14.20 -6.34 -19.70
CA PHE A 187 -15.19 -7.18 -19.05
C PHE A 187 -14.97 -7.22 -17.54
N ASN A 188 -13.73 -7.44 -17.11
CA ASN A 188 -13.36 -7.56 -15.71
C ASN A 188 -13.41 -6.22 -14.96
N THR A 189 -13.38 -5.08 -15.66
CA THR A 189 -13.50 -3.75 -15.05
C THR A 189 -14.94 -3.32 -14.78
N LYS A 190 -15.95 -4.06 -15.26
CA LYS A 190 -17.37 -3.70 -15.05
C LYS A 190 -17.80 -3.70 -13.57
N ASN A 191 -17.20 -4.55 -12.74
CA ASN A 191 -17.48 -4.61 -11.31
C ASN A 191 -16.36 -3.91 -10.53
N GLY A 192 -16.63 -2.73 -9.97
CA GLY A 192 -15.66 -1.95 -9.20
C GLY A 192 -14.57 -1.23 -10.01
N GLY A 193 -14.49 -1.38 -11.34
CA GLY A 193 -13.43 -0.75 -12.14
C GLY A 193 -12.10 -1.52 -12.09
N GLN A 194 -10.98 -0.81 -12.31
CA GLN A 194 -9.64 -1.41 -12.22
C GLN A 194 -9.26 -1.86 -10.80
N ARG A 195 -8.31 -2.80 -10.72
CA ARG A 195 -7.58 -3.08 -9.48
C ARG A 195 -6.50 -2.03 -9.28
N ILE A 196 -6.64 -1.24 -8.22
CA ILE A 196 -5.74 -0.11 -7.94
C ILE A 196 -4.50 -0.54 -7.15
N ALA A 197 -4.68 -1.50 -6.24
CA ALA A 197 -3.64 -2.01 -5.38
C ALA A 197 -3.91 -3.47 -4.98
N THR A 198 -2.87 -4.10 -4.47
CA THR A 198 -2.88 -5.48 -3.98
C THR A 198 -2.22 -5.52 -2.61
N VAL A 199 -2.85 -6.22 -1.67
CA VAL A 199 -2.20 -6.65 -0.43
C VAL A 199 -1.99 -8.16 -0.51
N LEU A 200 -0.73 -8.59 -0.46
CA LEU A 200 -0.31 -9.98 -0.41
C LEU A 200 0.20 -10.30 1.00
N MET A 201 -0.59 -11.03 1.77
CA MET A 201 -0.25 -11.48 3.12
C MET A 201 0.46 -12.83 3.05
N TYR A 202 1.60 -12.96 3.72
CA TYR A 202 2.34 -14.21 3.82
C TYR A 202 1.85 -14.99 5.05
N LEU A 203 1.29 -16.18 4.81
CA LEU A 203 0.69 -17.01 5.87
C LEU A 203 1.65 -18.07 6.40
N SER A 204 2.83 -18.22 5.79
CA SER A 204 3.89 -19.11 6.24
C SER A 204 5.27 -18.53 5.95
N ASP A 205 6.25 -18.92 6.76
CA ASP A 205 7.66 -18.76 6.41
C ASP A 205 8.02 -19.73 5.29
N VAL A 206 8.94 -19.32 4.42
CA VAL A 206 9.47 -20.16 3.35
C VAL A 206 10.99 -20.28 3.53
N GLU A 207 11.48 -21.51 3.62
CA GLU A 207 12.88 -21.78 3.93
C GLU A 207 13.82 -21.36 2.79
N GLU A 208 13.42 -21.59 1.53
CA GLU A 208 14.19 -21.17 0.35
C GLU A 208 13.28 -20.97 -0.87
N GLY A 209 13.51 -19.89 -1.61
CA GLY A 209 12.70 -19.51 -2.76
C GLY A 209 11.37 -18.87 -2.35
N GLY A 210 10.37 -18.95 -3.24
CA GLY A 210 9.02 -18.45 -2.97
C GLY A 210 8.88 -16.92 -2.91
N GLU A 211 9.92 -16.16 -3.27
CA GLU A 211 9.91 -14.70 -3.22
C GLU A 211 8.82 -14.10 -4.11
N THR A 212 8.29 -12.94 -3.70
CA THR A 212 7.53 -12.09 -4.62
C THR A 212 8.51 -11.17 -5.32
N VAL A 213 8.70 -11.38 -6.62
CA VAL A 213 9.68 -10.64 -7.44
C VAL A 213 8.99 -9.61 -8.32
N PHE A 214 9.59 -8.42 -8.44
CA PHE A 214 9.20 -7.33 -9.33
C PHE A 214 10.31 -7.10 -10.38
N PRO A 215 10.27 -7.79 -11.54
CA PRO A 215 11.36 -7.73 -12.52
C PRO A 215 11.50 -6.35 -13.19
N SER A 216 10.43 -5.55 -13.21
CA SER A 216 10.41 -4.23 -13.84
C SER A 216 10.62 -3.07 -12.86
N ALA A 217 10.86 -3.36 -11.58
CA ALA A 217 11.11 -2.35 -10.57
C ALA A 217 12.35 -1.50 -10.91
N LYS A 218 12.30 -0.21 -10.56
CA LYS A 218 13.42 0.72 -10.71
C LYS A 218 14.16 0.84 -9.40
N GLY A 219 15.49 0.86 -9.47
CA GLY A 219 16.36 0.99 -8.30
C GLY A 219 17.55 0.04 -8.34
N ASN A 220 18.43 0.17 -7.36
CA ASN A 220 19.54 -0.76 -7.20
C ASN A 220 19.05 -2.00 -6.44
N ILE A 221 18.60 -3.01 -7.18
CA ILE A 221 18.01 -4.24 -6.62
C ILE A 221 18.96 -4.94 -5.64
N SER A 222 20.27 -4.95 -5.90
CA SER A 222 21.25 -5.61 -5.04
C SER A 222 21.58 -4.85 -3.76
N ALA A 223 21.00 -3.67 -3.55
CA ALA A 223 21.18 -2.91 -2.32
C ALA A 223 20.27 -3.39 -1.17
N VAL A 224 19.29 -4.27 -1.43
CA VAL A 224 18.44 -4.79 -0.35
C VAL A 224 19.27 -5.65 0.62
N PRO A 225 19.08 -5.52 1.96
CA PRO A 225 19.90 -6.24 2.95
C PRO A 225 19.90 -7.76 2.79
N TRP A 226 18.80 -8.33 2.29
CA TRP A 226 18.61 -9.76 2.12
C TRP A 226 19.03 -10.29 0.74
N TRP A 227 19.72 -9.48 -0.09
CA TRP A 227 20.11 -9.86 -1.46
C TRP A 227 20.80 -11.22 -1.57
N ASN A 228 21.73 -11.51 -0.64
CA ASN A 228 22.50 -12.75 -0.64
C ASN A 228 21.68 -13.99 -0.27
N GLU A 229 20.49 -13.80 0.30
CA GLU A 229 19.57 -14.88 0.68
C GLU A 229 18.50 -15.16 -0.39
N LEU A 230 18.47 -14.37 -1.47
CA LEU A 230 17.54 -14.56 -2.57
C LEU A 230 17.94 -15.74 -3.44
N SER A 231 16.94 -16.47 -3.94
CA SER A 231 17.08 -17.43 -5.01
C SER A 231 17.53 -16.75 -6.31
N GLU A 232 17.99 -17.53 -7.28
CA GLU A 232 18.34 -17.01 -8.61
C GLU A 232 17.15 -16.33 -9.31
N CYS A 233 15.93 -16.81 -9.06
CA CYS A 233 14.71 -16.11 -9.50
C CYS A 233 14.53 -14.77 -8.77
N GLY A 234 14.70 -14.76 -7.45
CA GLY A 234 14.57 -13.55 -6.63
C GLY A 234 15.57 -12.46 -7.02
N LYS A 235 16.77 -12.83 -7.47
CA LYS A 235 17.77 -11.88 -7.98
C LYS A 235 17.43 -11.26 -9.33
N GLY A 236 16.41 -11.77 -10.04
CA GLY A 236 15.94 -11.26 -11.32
C GLY A 236 15.14 -9.96 -11.25
N GLY A 237 14.87 -9.44 -10.05
CA GLY A 237 14.08 -8.24 -9.81
C GLY A 237 14.15 -7.80 -8.35
N LEU A 238 13.49 -6.69 -8.01
CA LEU A 238 13.30 -6.35 -6.60
C LEU A 238 12.40 -7.41 -5.95
N SER A 239 12.85 -8.04 -4.87
CA SER A 239 12.19 -9.20 -4.32
C SER A 239 11.94 -9.09 -2.83
N VAL A 240 10.78 -9.60 -2.40
CA VAL A 240 10.37 -9.70 -1.01
C VAL A 240 10.30 -11.18 -0.61
N LYS A 241 10.98 -11.53 0.48
CA LYS A 241 10.95 -12.89 1.03
C LYS A 241 9.64 -13.11 1.81
N PRO A 242 8.97 -14.27 1.67
CA PRO A 242 7.81 -14.59 2.49
C PRO A 242 8.22 -14.76 3.95
N LYS A 243 7.58 -14.00 4.83
CA LYS A 243 7.70 -14.14 6.28
C LYS A 243 6.31 -14.16 6.89
N MET A 244 6.00 -15.18 7.66
CA MET A 244 4.67 -15.36 8.23
C MET A 244 4.23 -14.12 9.00
N GLY A 245 3.02 -13.64 8.74
CA GLY A 245 2.45 -12.46 9.37
C GLY A 245 2.72 -11.15 8.62
N ASP A 246 3.72 -11.07 7.74
CA ASP A 246 3.99 -9.85 6.98
C ASP A 246 3.00 -9.68 5.81
N ALA A 247 2.69 -8.43 5.48
CA ALA A 247 1.83 -8.08 4.34
C ALA A 247 2.53 -7.12 3.38
N LEU A 248 2.66 -7.52 2.12
CA LEU A 248 3.18 -6.69 1.04
C LEU A 248 2.04 -5.93 0.35
N LEU A 249 2.04 -4.61 0.45
CA LEU A 249 1.18 -3.71 -0.32
C LEU A 249 1.95 -3.23 -1.55
N PHE A 250 1.38 -3.39 -2.75
CA PHE A 250 1.90 -2.75 -3.95
C PHE A 250 0.78 -2.21 -4.84
N TRP A 251 1.10 -1.18 -5.62
CA TRP A 251 0.13 -0.46 -6.43
C TRP A 251 0.21 -0.85 -7.90
N SER A 252 -0.94 -1.20 -8.48
CA SER A 252 -1.10 -1.47 -9.92
C SER A 252 -1.28 -0.20 -10.75
N MET A 253 -1.56 0.92 -10.08
CA MET A 253 -1.80 2.23 -10.69
C MET A 253 -0.95 3.31 -10.03
N LYS A 254 -0.56 4.30 -10.83
CA LYS A 254 0.11 5.51 -10.40
C LYS A 254 -0.90 6.50 -9.80
N PRO A 255 -0.44 7.51 -9.03
CA PRO A 255 -1.32 8.54 -8.47
C PRO A 255 -2.13 9.34 -9.50
N ASP A 256 -1.66 9.40 -10.76
CA ASP A 256 -2.38 10.03 -11.88
C ASP A 256 -3.44 9.11 -12.54
N ALA A 257 -3.75 7.98 -11.89
CA ALA A 257 -4.67 6.94 -12.33
C ALA A 257 -4.25 6.20 -13.62
N THR A 258 -3.01 6.36 -14.09
CA THR A 258 -2.47 5.49 -15.14
C THR A 258 -2.02 4.14 -14.57
N LEU A 259 -2.05 3.09 -15.39
CA LEU A 259 -1.48 1.79 -15.02
C LEU A 259 0.02 1.92 -14.79
N ASP A 260 0.57 1.15 -13.85
CA ASP A 260 2.00 1.15 -13.55
C ASP A 260 2.69 -0.11 -14.09
N PRO A 261 3.39 -0.05 -15.24
CA PRO A 261 4.09 -1.21 -15.80
C PRO A 261 5.23 -1.73 -14.90
N SER A 262 5.71 -0.92 -13.95
CA SER A 262 6.72 -1.40 -12.99
C SER A 262 6.12 -2.38 -11.96
N SER A 263 4.79 -2.46 -11.84
CA SER A 263 4.08 -3.39 -10.95
C SER A 263 4.01 -4.83 -11.48
N LEU A 264 4.70 -5.14 -12.58
CA LEU A 264 4.87 -6.51 -13.06
C LEU A 264 5.51 -7.33 -11.95
N HIS A 265 4.84 -8.38 -11.51
CA HIS A 265 5.30 -9.17 -10.38
C HIS A 265 5.00 -10.66 -10.55
N GLY A 266 5.79 -11.51 -9.90
CA GLY A 266 5.64 -12.96 -9.93
C GLY A 266 5.95 -13.61 -8.59
N GLY A 267 5.61 -14.88 -8.48
CA GLY A 267 6.02 -15.74 -7.36
C GLY A 267 7.12 -16.68 -7.81
N CYS A 268 8.34 -16.49 -7.28
CA CYS A 268 9.46 -17.38 -7.54
C CYS A 268 9.16 -18.82 -7.10
N PRO A 269 9.79 -19.82 -7.74
CA PRO A 269 9.62 -21.21 -7.33
C PRO A 269 9.95 -21.41 -5.85
N VAL A 270 9.13 -22.16 -5.13
CA VAL A 270 9.50 -22.66 -3.81
C VAL A 270 10.60 -23.70 -3.99
N ILE A 271 11.75 -23.51 -3.36
CA ILE A 271 12.88 -24.45 -3.44
C ILE A 271 12.84 -25.39 -2.24
N ARG A 272 12.54 -24.86 -1.05
CA ARG A 272 12.40 -25.65 0.19
C ARG A 272 11.32 -25.05 1.10
N GLY A 273 10.56 -25.92 1.76
CA GLY A 273 9.41 -25.56 2.58
C GLY A 273 8.10 -25.54 1.78
N ASN A 274 7.12 -24.76 2.25
CA ASN A 274 5.82 -24.59 1.59
C ASN A 274 5.38 -23.12 1.75
N LYS A 275 4.82 -22.54 0.69
CA LYS A 275 4.36 -21.14 0.72
C LYS A 275 2.84 -21.09 0.78
N TRP A 276 2.33 -20.51 1.86
CA TRP A 276 0.95 -20.08 1.97
C TRP A 276 0.87 -18.56 1.89
N SER A 277 -0.12 -18.05 1.16
CA SER A 277 -0.34 -16.61 1.04
C SER A 277 -1.83 -16.31 0.89
N SER A 278 -2.24 -15.10 1.27
CA SER A 278 -3.58 -14.59 0.98
C SER A 278 -3.50 -13.25 0.27
N THR A 279 -4.16 -13.15 -0.87
CA THR A 279 -4.21 -11.94 -1.69
C THR A 279 -5.55 -11.25 -1.51
N LYS A 280 -5.51 -9.93 -1.29
CA LYS A 280 -6.64 -9.02 -1.37
C LYS A 280 -6.41 -8.05 -2.52
N TRP A 281 -7.28 -8.09 -3.51
CA TRP A 281 -7.34 -7.08 -4.56
C TRP A 281 -8.34 -5.99 -4.21
N MET A 282 -7.97 -4.74 -4.43
CA MET A 282 -8.83 -3.58 -4.18
C MET A 282 -9.14 -2.86 -5.48
N ARG A 283 -10.40 -2.49 -5.64
CA ARG A 283 -10.95 -1.84 -6.82
C ARG A 283 -10.98 -0.32 -6.68
N VAL A 284 -11.01 0.41 -7.80
CA VAL A 284 -11.15 1.87 -7.79
C VAL A 284 -12.53 2.33 -7.26
N ASN A 285 -13.57 1.53 -7.46
CA ASN A 285 -14.93 1.75 -6.96
C ASN A 285 -15.39 0.54 -6.12
N GLU A 286 -16.54 0.67 -5.47
CA GLU A 286 -17.21 -0.43 -4.76
C GLU A 286 -17.31 -1.70 -5.63
N TYR A 287 -16.81 -2.80 -5.09
CA TYR A 287 -16.93 -4.13 -5.66
C TYR A 287 -18.17 -4.82 -5.11
N LYS A 288 -19.09 -5.18 -6.01
CA LYS A 288 -20.33 -5.88 -5.65
C LYS A 288 -20.07 -7.37 -5.50
N VAL A 289 -20.41 -7.90 -4.33
CA VAL A 289 -20.36 -9.33 -3.98
C VAL A 289 -21.69 -10.02 -4.23
#